data_AF-A0ABD1EQD7-F1
#
_entry.id   AF-A0ABD1EQD7-F1
#
_cell.length_a   1.000
_cell.length_b   1.000
_cell.length_c   1.000
_cell.angle_alpha   90.00
_cell.angle_beta   90.00
_cell.angle_gamma   90.00
#
_symmetry.space_group_name_H-M   'P 1'
#
loop_
_entity.id
_entity.type
_entity.pdbx_description
1 polymer ?
#
loop_
_entity_poly.entity_id
_entity_poly.type
_entity_poly.pdbx_seq_one_letter_code
_entity_poly.pdbx_strand_id
1 'polypeptide(L)'
;MSVAQFLAGLPSYNENNFSKFHADSNHRSSSKRPSIYISTKDFPPEQIIVTEKTSILLKYMQQHWDKKNATKKREVPVVDEPNRKRPRLDGSQNMLD
;
A
#
# COMPACT_ATOMS: atom_id res chain seq x y z
N MET A 1 14.63 42.76 14.32
CA MET A 1 15.39 41.48 14.33
C MET A 1 16.28 41.45 13.11
N SER A 2 17.53 41.03 13.23
CA SER A 2 18.43 40.90 12.08
C SER A 2 18.25 39.55 11.38
N VAL A 3 18.59 39.48 10.10
CA VAL A 3 18.58 38.23 9.33
C VAL A 3 19.50 37.17 9.96
N ALA A 4 20.64 37.59 10.52
CA ALA A 4 21.56 36.68 11.21
C ALA A 4 20.94 36.03 12.47
N GLN A 5 20.14 36.79 13.23
CA GLN A 5 19.43 36.26 14.39
C GLN A 5 18.31 35.30 14.00
N PHE A 6 17.68 35.53 12.84
CA PHE A 6 16.69 34.62 12.27
C PHE A 6 17.32 33.30 11.78
N LEU A 7 18.56 33.34 11.29
CA LEU A 7 19.30 32.16 10.81
C LEU A 7 20.13 31.44 11.89
N ALA A 8 20.09 31.92 13.14
CA ALA A 8 20.76 31.26 14.24
C ALA A 8 20.01 29.98 14.66
N GLY A 9 20.74 28.95 15.09
CA GLY A 9 20.14 27.72 15.64
C GLY A 9 19.54 26.76 14.61
N LEU A 10 19.98 26.82 13.35
CA LEU A 10 19.58 25.83 12.34
C LEU A 10 19.98 24.41 12.77
N PRO A 11 19.18 23.38 12.42
CA PRO A 11 19.49 22.00 12.79
C PRO A 11 20.84 21.55 12.27
N SER A 12 21.63 20.93 13.16
CA SER A 12 22.88 20.26 12.82
C SER A 12 22.80 18.81 13.28
N TYR A 13 22.80 17.87 12.33
CA TYR A 13 22.87 16.44 12.65
C TYR A 13 24.25 16.06 13.19
N ASN A 14 25.30 16.73 12.71
CA ASN A 14 26.69 16.55 13.16
C ASN A 14 27.48 17.81 12.79
N GLU A 15 28.05 18.47 13.80
CA GLU A 15 28.84 19.70 13.66
C GLU A 15 30.08 19.52 12.77
N ASN A 16 30.57 18.29 12.64
CA ASN A 16 31.76 17.97 11.85
C ASN A 16 31.49 17.82 10.34
N ASN A 17 30.23 17.71 9.90
CA ASN A 17 29.90 17.39 8.50
C ASN A 17 30.47 18.41 7.49
N PHE A 18 30.55 19.69 7.88
CA PHE A 18 30.98 20.78 7.00
C PHE A 18 32.13 21.63 7.59
N SER A 19 32.63 21.30 8.78
CA SER A 19 33.67 22.10 9.46
C SER A 19 35.00 22.15 8.70
N LYS A 20 35.26 21.16 7.82
CA LYS A 20 36.47 21.06 6.98
C LYS A 20 36.21 21.29 5.49
N PHE A 21 34.98 21.64 5.11
CA PHE A 21 34.65 21.87 3.72
C PHE A 21 35.31 23.16 3.22
N HIS A 22 36.06 23.10 2.12
CA HIS A 22 36.76 24.25 1.54
C HIS A 22 36.42 24.36 0.04
N ALA A 23 35.61 25.36 -0.32
CA ALA A 23 35.14 25.57 -1.69
C ALA A 23 36.28 25.91 -2.67
N ASP A 24 37.29 26.67 -2.21
CA ASP A 24 38.38 27.18 -3.07
C ASP A 24 39.60 26.26 -3.12
N SER A 25 39.51 25.04 -2.57
CA SER A 25 40.64 24.12 -2.64
C SER A 25 40.72 23.61 -4.08
N ASN A 26 41.59 24.23 -4.87
CA ASN A 26 41.95 23.88 -6.25
C ASN A 26 42.52 22.45 -6.41
N HIS A 27 42.34 21.56 -5.43
CA HIS A 27 42.44 20.13 -5.62
C HIS A 27 41.33 19.69 -6.59
N ARG A 28 41.74 19.44 -7.84
CA ARG A 28 41.00 18.75 -8.92
C ARG A 28 40.55 17.33 -8.53
N SER A 29 39.88 17.14 -7.40
CA SER A 29 39.27 15.87 -6.99
C SER A 29 37.75 15.84 -7.19
N SER A 30 37.08 17.00 -7.30
CA SER A 30 35.61 17.10 -7.43
C SER A 30 35.05 16.92 -8.84
N SER A 31 35.89 16.93 -9.88
CA SER A 31 35.45 16.73 -11.27
C SER A 31 35.39 15.26 -11.70
N LYS A 32 35.78 14.32 -10.83
CA LYS A 32 35.61 12.90 -11.10
C LYS A 32 34.17 12.53 -10.78
N ARG A 33 33.42 12.13 -11.81
CA ARG A 33 32.09 11.55 -11.65
C ARG A 33 32.15 10.49 -10.54
N PRO A 34 31.19 10.47 -9.59
CA PRO A 34 31.12 9.41 -8.59
C PRO A 34 31.23 8.04 -9.26
N SER A 35 31.90 7.10 -8.59
CA SER A 35 32.00 5.73 -9.07
C SER A 35 30.60 5.15 -9.27
N ILE A 36 30.38 4.50 -10.42
CA ILE A 36 29.11 3.84 -10.72
C ILE A 36 29.04 2.53 -9.93
N TYR A 37 27.92 2.29 -9.25
CA TYR A 37 27.66 0.99 -8.62
C TYR A 37 27.33 -0.04 -9.69
N ILE A 38 28.11 -1.13 -9.73
CA ILE A 38 27.87 -2.30 -10.60
C ILE A 38 27.53 -3.46 -9.68
N SER A 39 26.28 -3.93 -9.74
CA SER A 39 25.87 -5.11 -8.96
C SER A 39 26.54 -6.36 -9.52
N THR A 40 27.27 -7.10 -8.68
CA THR A 40 27.93 -8.36 -9.03
C THR A 40 27.24 -9.59 -8.45
N LYS A 41 26.24 -9.38 -7.60
CA LYS A 41 25.47 -10.41 -6.92
C LYS A 41 23.99 -10.12 -7.09
N ASP A 42 23.23 -11.18 -7.32
CA ASP A 42 21.78 -11.12 -7.37
C ASP A 42 21.21 -11.39 -5.98
N PHE A 43 20.30 -10.52 -5.55
CA PHE A 43 19.55 -10.68 -4.31
C PHE A 43 18.05 -10.73 -4.66
N PRO A 44 17.30 -11.74 -4.20
CA PRO A 44 15.88 -11.82 -4.48
C PRO A 44 15.12 -10.69 -3.75
N PRO A 45 14.12 -10.06 -4.40
CA PRO A 45 13.29 -9.06 -3.73
C PRO A 45 12.38 -9.73 -2.70
N GLU A 46 12.20 -9.09 -1.55
CA GLU A 46 11.27 -9.57 -0.50
C GLU A 46 9.80 -9.41 -0.92
N GLN A 47 9.48 -8.34 -1.65
CA GLN A 47 8.12 -8.02 -2.08
C GLN A 47 8.11 -7.54 -3.53
N ILE A 48 7.01 -7.81 -4.23
CA ILE A 48 6.80 -7.42 -5.62
C ILE A 48 5.60 -6.49 -5.69
N ILE A 49 5.78 -5.32 -6.31
CA ILE A 49 4.69 -4.38 -6.56
C ILE A 49 3.84 -4.93 -7.70
N VAL A 50 2.55 -5.15 -7.44
CA VAL A 50 1.59 -5.69 -8.42
C VAL A 50 0.46 -4.69 -8.63
N THR A 51 0.02 -4.55 -9.88
CA THR A 51 -1.19 -3.78 -10.22
C THR A 51 -2.41 -4.67 -10.26
N GLU A 52 -3.55 -4.16 -9.77
CA GLU A 52 -4.81 -4.87 -9.89
C GLU A 52 -5.21 -4.98 -11.37
N LYS A 53 -5.56 -6.18 -11.82
CA LYS A 53 -5.99 -6.43 -13.21
C LYS A 53 -7.43 -6.01 -13.49
N THR A 54 -8.18 -5.61 -12.46
CA THR A 54 -9.60 -5.32 -12.61
C THR A 54 -9.81 -3.96 -13.28
N SER A 55 -10.76 -3.90 -14.21
CA SER A 55 -11.17 -2.61 -14.80
C SER A 55 -11.74 -1.71 -13.70
N ILE A 56 -11.30 -0.46 -13.67
CA ILE A 56 -11.73 0.53 -12.67
C ILE A 56 -13.26 0.70 -12.65
N LEU A 57 -13.92 0.58 -13.81
CA LEU A 57 -15.37 0.67 -13.92
C LEU A 57 -16.05 -0.53 -13.26
N LEU A 58 -15.56 -1.75 -13.54
CA LEU A 58 -16.10 -2.97 -12.94
C LEU A 58 -15.90 -2.98 -11.42
N LYS A 59 -14.71 -2.57 -10.95
CA LYS A 59 -14.41 -2.41 -9.52
C LYS A 59 -15.40 -1.44 -8.87
N TYR A 60 -15.64 -0.30 -9.50
CA TYR A 60 -16.60 0.70 -9.01
C TYR A 60 -18.03 0.15 -8.93
N MET A 61 -18.52 -0.49 -10.00
CA MET A 61 -19.87 -1.06 -10.03
C MET A 61 -20.05 -2.15 -8.96
N GLN A 62 -19.08 -3.06 -8.83
CA GLN A 62 -19.08 -4.13 -7.82
C GLN A 62 -19.11 -3.55 -6.41
N GLN A 63 -18.26 -2.56 -6.11
CA GLN A 63 -18.24 -1.89 -4.81
C GLN A 63 -19.58 -1.24 -4.46
N HIS A 64 -20.20 -0.57 -5.44
CA HIS A 64 -21.53 0.03 -5.24
C HIS A 64 -22.62 -1.01 -5.02
N TRP A 65 -22.57 -2.13 -5.73
CA TRP A 65 -23.51 -3.23 -5.54
C TRP A 65 -23.35 -3.90 -4.17
N ASP A 66 -22.12 -4.23 -3.78
CA ASP A 66 -21.83 -4.88 -2.50
C ASP A 66 -22.23 -3.99 -1.33
N LYS A 67 -21.95 -2.68 -1.41
CA LYS A 67 -22.38 -1.71 -0.39
C LYS A 67 -23.89 -1.67 -0.22
N LYS A 68 -24.66 -1.73 -1.32
CA LYS A 68 -26.14 -1.75 -1.29
C LYS A 68 -26.73 -3.06 -0.76
N ASN A 69 -26.01 -4.17 -0.91
CA ASN A 69 -26.49 -5.49 -0.48
C ASN A 69 -25.92 -5.91 0.89
N ALA A 70 -24.86 -5.28 1.38
CA ALA A 70 -24.34 -5.48 2.73
C ALA A 70 -25.38 -5.13 3.81
N THR A 71 -26.22 -4.12 3.57
CA THR A 71 -27.36 -3.76 4.41
C THR A 71 -28.44 -4.83 4.45
N LYS A 72 -28.64 -5.61 3.39
CA LYS A 72 -29.67 -6.68 3.35
C LYS A 72 -29.28 -7.91 4.17
N LYS A 73 -27.98 -8.14 4.43
CA LYS A 73 -27.51 -9.22 5.30
C LYS A 73 -27.44 -8.83 6.79
N ARG A 74 -27.69 -7.56 7.12
CA ARG A 74 -27.72 -7.02 8.49
C ARG A 74 -29.15 -6.68 8.94
N GLU A 75 -30.16 -7.30 8.35
CA GLU A 75 -31.45 -7.40 9.01
C GLU A 75 -31.54 -8.78 9.64
N VAL A 76 -31.29 -8.85 10.94
CA VAL A 76 -31.74 -9.98 11.76
C VAL A 76 -33.27 -9.88 11.74
N PRO A 77 -34.00 -10.84 11.17
CA PRO A 77 -35.45 -10.79 11.24
C PRO A 77 -35.85 -10.91 12.71
N VAL A 78 -36.54 -9.88 13.24
CA VAL A 78 -37.32 -10.01 14.47
C VAL A 78 -38.34 -11.11 14.19
N VAL A 79 -38.14 -12.25 14.85
CA VAL A 79 -39.00 -13.42 14.75
C VAL A 79 -40.30 -13.09 15.48
N ASP A 80 -41.38 -12.89 14.73
CA ASP A 80 -42.73 -13.10 15.22
C ASP A 80 -43.50 -14.03 14.26
N GLU A 81 -43.53 -15.31 14.67
CA GLU A 81 -44.59 -16.31 14.42
C GLU A 81 -44.82 -16.92 12.99
N PRO A 82 -45.48 -18.10 12.90
CA PRO A 82 -44.81 -19.38 12.73
C PRO A 82 -44.98 -19.89 11.30
N ASN A 83 -43.89 -19.92 10.53
CA ASN A 83 -43.95 -20.38 9.15
C ASN A 83 -44.04 -21.92 9.11
N ARG A 84 -45.21 -22.39 8.70
CA ARG A 84 -45.58 -23.79 8.45
C ARG A 84 -44.51 -24.47 7.59
N LYS A 85 -44.03 -25.62 8.09
CA LYS A 85 -43.04 -26.50 7.48
C LYS A 85 -43.28 -26.67 5.98
N ARG A 86 -42.36 -26.18 5.14
CA ARG A 86 -42.25 -26.63 3.74
C ARG A 86 -41.49 -27.97 3.74
N PRO A 87 -42.01 -29.03 3.10
CA PRO A 87 -41.33 -30.32 3.03
C PRO A 87 -40.00 -30.16 2.30
N ARG A 88 -38.92 -30.68 2.89
CA ARG A 88 -37.65 -30.89 2.19
C ARG A 88 -37.90 -32.00 1.16
N LEU A 89 -37.77 -31.68 -0.12
CA LEU A 89 -37.66 -32.69 -1.17
C LEU A 89 -36.29 -33.34 -0.97
N ASP A 90 -36.30 -34.52 -0.35
CA ASP A 90 -35.15 -35.39 -0.19
C ASP A 90 -34.74 -35.89 -1.58
N GLY A 91 -33.56 -35.47 -2.04
CA GLY A 91 -32.96 -35.94 -3.27
C GLY A 91 -32.39 -37.33 -3.07
N SER A 92 -33.28 -38.30 -2.90
CA SER A 92 -32.97 -39.73 -2.87
C SER A 92 -33.55 -40.40 -4.11
N GLN A 93 -32.79 -40.36 -5.20
CA GLN A 93 -32.91 -41.34 -6.28
C GLN A 93 -31.50 -41.90 -6.55
N ASN A 94 -31.14 -42.86 -5.69
CA ASN A 94 -30.17 -43.89 -6.02
C ASN A 94 -30.81 -44.88 -7.01
N MET A 95 -29.94 -45.53 -7.81
CA MET A 95 -30.10 -46.85 -8.46
C MET A 95 -30.91 -46.86 -9.77
N LEU A 96 -30.54 -47.48 -10.90
CA LEU A 96 -29.47 -48.37 -11.40
C LEU A 96 -29.36 -48.05 -12.93
N ASP A 97 -28.31 -48.31 -13.72
CA ASP A 97 -27.47 -49.50 -13.94
C ASP A 97 -26.23 -49.03 -14.74
#